data_AF-A0A0D2SRR3-F1
#
_entry.id   AF-A0A0D2SRR3-F1
#
_cell.length_a   1.000
_cell.length_b   1.000
_cell.length_c   1.000
_cell.angle_alpha   90.00
_cell.angle_beta   90.00
_cell.angle_gamma   90.00
#
_symmetry.space_group_name_H-M   'P 1'
#
loop_
_entity.id
_entity.type
_entity.pdbx_description
1 polymer ?
#
loop_
_entity_poly.entity_id
_entity_poly.type
_entity_poly.pdbx_seq_one_letter_code
_entity_poly.pdbx_strand_id
1 'polypeptide(L)' 'MLLAGQDWSYDPEEKEMRSKMKGHKCDRIAAERRENTANLMQKMPEMLLAYKKRRWEKKIKAEEKAKDK' A
#
# COMPACT_ATOMS: atom_id res chain seq x y z
N MET A 1 -29.69 -19.59 33.10
CA MET A 1 -29.97 -20.68 34.06
C MET A 1 -31.47 -20.71 34.33
N LEU A 2 -32.17 -21.72 33.83
CA LEU A 2 -33.54 -22.02 34.30
C LEU A 2 -33.49 -22.24 35.82
N LEU A 3 -34.53 -21.80 36.53
CA LEU A 3 -34.58 -21.68 37.99
C LEU A 3 -34.29 -23.00 38.76
N ALA A 4 -34.32 -24.15 38.08
CA ALA A 4 -34.05 -25.48 38.61
C ALA A 4 -32.73 -26.14 38.09
N GLY A 5 -31.93 -25.44 37.29
CA GLY A 5 -30.69 -25.97 36.71
C GLY A 5 -30.87 -27.13 35.72
N GLN A 6 -32.10 -27.35 35.25
CA GLN A 6 -32.45 -28.40 34.29
C GLN A 6 -32.20 -27.93 32.85
N ASP A 7 -31.57 -28.79 32.07
CA ASP A 7 -31.38 -28.66 30.62
C ASP A 7 -32.45 -29.48 29.90
N TRP A 8 -33.20 -28.86 29.00
CA TRP A 8 -34.30 -29.51 28.28
C TRP A 8 -33.87 -29.81 26.85
N SER A 9 -34.11 -31.04 26.38
CA SER A 9 -33.78 -31.49 25.02
C SER A 9 -34.53 -30.78 23.89
N TYR A 10 -35.42 -29.83 24.23
CA TYR A 10 -36.16 -28.98 23.29
C TYR A 10 -35.57 -27.56 23.18
N ASP A 11 -34.62 -27.19 24.03
CA ASP A 11 -33.95 -25.88 23.96
C ASP A 11 -32.88 -25.90 22.84
N PRO A 12 -32.83 -24.87 21.98
CA PRO A 12 -31.81 -24.77 20.95
C PRO A 12 -30.43 -24.52 21.57
N GLU A 13 -29.40 -25.16 21.01
CA GLU A 13 -28.00 -24.96 21.43
C GLU A 13 -27.56 -23.49 21.32
N GLU A 14 -26.82 -23.01 22.32
CA GLU A 14 -26.21 -21.69 22.28
C GLU A 14 -25.15 -21.60 21.16
N LYS A 15 -25.27 -20.59 20.29
CA LYS A 15 -24.30 -20.37 19.21
C LYS A 15 -23.16 -19.48 19.66
N GLU A 16 -21.94 -19.91 19.36
CA GLU A 16 -20.75 -19.10 19.63
C GLU A 16 -20.70 -17.84 18.75
N MET A 17 -20.41 -16.70 19.38
CA MET A 17 -20.24 -15.42 18.68
C MET A 17 -18.88 -15.35 18.00
N ARG A 18 -18.85 -14.91 16.74
CA ARG A 18 -17.61 -14.76 16.00
C ARG A 18 -16.87 -13.49 16.42
N SER A 19 -15.75 -13.63 17.13
CA SER A 19 -14.83 -12.52 17.39
C SER A 19 -13.86 -12.32 16.22
N LYS A 20 -13.85 -11.12 15.63
CA LYS A 20 -12.94 -10.74 14.55
C LYS A 20 -12.51 -9.29 14.68
N MET A 21 -11.20 -9.03 14.55
CA MET A 21 -10.67 -7.67 14.48
C MET A 21 -10.46 -7.26 13.01
N LYS A 22 -11.07 -6.15 12.60
CA LYS A 22 -10.94 -5.61 11.22
C LYS A 22 -9.61 -4.88 10.99
N GLY A 23 -9.04 -4.32 12.07
CA GLY A 23 -7.92 -3.39 11.99
C GLY A 23 -8.32 -2.00 11.46
N HIS A 24 -7.49 -1.00 11.75
CA HIS A 24 -7.73 0.37 11.28
C HIS A 24 -7.33 0.50 9.80
N LYS A 25 -8.23 1.10 9.01
CA LYS A 25 -7.98 1.36 7.59
C LYS A 25 -6.75 2.26 7.39
N CYS A 26 -6.60 3.27 8.25
CA CYS A 26 -5.48 4.22 8.17
C CYS A 26 -4.14 3.52 8.34
N ASP A 27 -4.01 2.68 9.36
CA ASP A 27 -2.74 1.99 9.67
C ASP A 27 -2.34 1.01 8.57
N ARG A 28 -3.31 0.31 7.99
CA ARG A 28 -3.07 -0.56 6.84
C ARG A 28 -2.55 0.21 5.63
N ILE A 29 -3.19 1.33 5.28
CA ILE A 29 -2.74 2.19 4.16
C ILE A 29 -1.37 2.81 4.47
N ALA A 30 -1.11 3.18 5.73
CA ALA A 30 0.17 3.71 6.13
C ALA A 30 1.30 2.67 5.96
N ALA A 31 1.04 1.39 6.26
CA ALA A 31 2.00 0.31 6.01
C ALA A 31 2.31 0.18 4.51
N GLU A 32 1.29 0.11 3.66
CA GLU A 32 1.43 0.06 2.19
C GLU A 32 2.22 1.27 1.65
N ARG A 33 1.99 2.46 2.20
CA ARG A 33 2.70 3.69 1.81
C ARG A 33 4.19 3.66 2.18
N ARG A 34 4.53 3.13 3.36
CA ARG A 34 5.93 3.00 3.80
C ARG A 34 6.70 2.04 2.90
N GLU A 35 6.10 0.90 2.57
CA GLU A 35 6.69 -0.08 1.65
C GLU A 35 6.90 0.51 0.25
N ASN A 36 5.88 1.19 -0.30
CA ASN A 36 6.01 1.84 -1.60
C ASN A 36 7.10 2.93 -1.62
N THR A 37 7.28 3.64 -0.51
CA THR A 37 8.35 4.65 -0.39
C THR A 37 9.73 3.99 -0.46
N ALA A 38 9.93 2.86 0.24
CA ALA A 38 11.18 2.10 0.17
C ALA A 38 11.46 1.59 -1.27
N ASN A 39 10.44 1.03 -1.93
CA ASN A 39 10.54 0.57 -3.32
C ASN A 39 10.84 1.71 -4.30
N LEU A 40 10.29 2.90 -4.06
CA LEU A 40 10.60 4.09 -4.86
C LEU A 40 12.05 4.53 -4.65
N MET A 41 12.50 4.56 -3.39
CA MET A 41 13.87 4.97 -3.04
C MET A 41 14.93 4.05 -3.66
N GLN A 42 14.65 2.74 -3.78
CA GLN A 42 15.53 1.81 -4.51
C GLN A 42 15.68 2.18 -6.00
N LYS A 43 14.61 2.70 -6.62
CA LYS A 43 14.60 3.13 -8.04
C LYS A 43 15.11 4.56 -8.28
N MET A 44 15.27 5.36 -7.21
CA MET A 44 15.68 6.76 -7.32
C MET A 44 17.00 6.96 -8.09
N PRO A 45 18.07 6.17 -7.89
CA PRO A 45 19.33 6.37 -8.60
C PRO A 45 19.16 6.23 -10.12
N GLU A 46 18.42 5.22 -10.57
CA GLU A 46 18.13 4.99 -11.99
C GLU A 46 17.29 6.14 -12.57
N MET A 47 16.26 6.59 -11.85
CA MET A 47 15.43 7.71 -12.27
C MET A 47 16.23 9.02 -12.38
N LEU A 48 17.17 9.27 -11.48
CA LEU A 48 18.04 10.44 -11.52
C LEU A 48 19.00 10.40 -12.72
N LEU A 49 19.56 9.24 -13.05
CA LEU A 49 20.39 9.07 -14.24
C LEU A 49 19.59 9.27 -15.53
N ALA A 50 18.39 8.69 -15.59
CA ALA A 50 17.47 8.89 -16.71
C ALA A 50 17.11 10.38 -16.90
N TYR A 51 16.84 11.10 -15.80
CA TYR A 51 16.56 12.54 -15.85
C TYR A 51 17.76 13.35 -16.35
N LYS A 52 18.97 13.05 -15.84
CA LYS A 52 20.21 13.70 -16.30
C LYS A 52 20.41 13.46 -17.80
N LYS A 53 20.28 12.21 -18.26
CA LYS A 53 20.41 11.85 -19.69
C LYS A 53 19.43 12.65 -20.55
N ARG A 54 18.14 12.68 -20.18
CA ARG A 54 17.11 13.44 -20.90
C ARG A 54 17.44 14.94 -20.98
N ARG A 55 17.96 15.52 -19.90
CA ARG A 55 18.35 16.94 -19.86
C ARG A 55 19.56 17.21 -20.77
N TRP A 56 20.52 16.30 -20.82
CA TRP A 56 21.68 16.38 -21.70
C TRP A 56 21.31 16.26 -23.17
N GLU A 57 20.51 15.26 -23.54
CA GLU A 57 20.01 15.09 -24.91
C GLU A 57 19.25 16.32 -25.40
N LYS A 58 18.42 16.91 -24.53
CA LYS A 58 17.70 18.14 -24.84
C LYS A 58 18.65 19.32 -25.10
N LYS A 59 19.75 19.42 -24.35
CA LYS A 59 20.77 20.46 -24.53
C LYS A 59 21.51 20.30 -25.87
N ILE A 60 21.98 19.07 -26.15
CA ILE A 60 22.66 18.75 -27.41
C ILE A 60 21.78 19.08 -28.61
N LYS A 61 20.52 18.62 -28.60
CA LYS A 61 19.56 18.90 -29.67
C LYS A 61 19.26 20.40 -29.84
N ALA A 62 19.32 21.18 -28.77
CA ALA A 62 19.14 22.64 -28.84
C ALA A 62 20.38 23.32 -29.42
N GLU A 63 21.59 22.85 -29.07
CA GLU A 63 22.86 23.35 -29.63
C GLU A 63 23.01 23.00 -31.12
N GLU A 64 22.60 21.80 -31.55
CA GLU A 64 22.56 21.42 -32.98
C GLU A 64 21.61 22.32 -33.75
N LYS A 65 20.37 22.50 -33.26
CA LYS A 65 19.40 23.42 -33.88
C LYS A 65 19.87 24.88 -33.97
N ALA A 66 20.75 25.31 -33.07
CA ALA A 66 21.31 26.65 -33.09
C ALA A 66 22.50 26.77 -34.06
N LYS A 67 23.16 25.65 -34.42
CA LYS A 67 24.23 25.61 -35.42
C LYS A 67 23.70 25.45 -36.84
N ASP A 68 22.54 24.82 -37.00
CA ASP A 68 21.86 24.64 -38.30
C ASP A 68 21.07 25.90 -38.75
N LYS A 69 21.10 26.98 -37.97
CA LYS A 69 20.36 28.22 -38.21
C LYS A 69 21.30 29.40 -38.35
#